data_AF-A0A399HAX5-F1
#
_entry.id   AF-A0A399HAX5-F1
#
_cell.length_a   1.000
_cell.length_b   1.000
_cell.length_c   1.000
_cell.angle_alpha   90.00
_cell.angle_beta   90.00
_cell.angle_gamma   90.00
#
_symmetry.space_group_name_H-M   'P 1'
#
loop_
_entity.id
_entity.type
_entity.pdbx_description
1 polymer ?
#
loop_
_entity_poly.entity_id
_entity_poly.type
_entity_poly.pdbx_seq_one_letter_code
_entity_poly.pdbx_strand_id
1 'polypeptide(L)'
;MRRALREYAFNKLRRSEAPPEVRTILSWIGRNSLPVSAREDTKHVDAVLHALDIRLDGDPSAASSVRRERRILNVAIRYAIRQKVLTINLLPKGKEEGAAPKVAEAVDKRSLLN
;
A
#
# COMPACT_ATOMS: atom_id res chain seq x y z
N MET A 1 -2.49 10.06 -14.01
CA MET A 1 -2.55 10.23 -12.53
C MET A 1 -1.19 10.27 -11.85
N ARG A 2 -0.34 9.22 -11.94
CA ARG A 2 0.99 9.20 -11.28
C ARG A 2 1.87 10.41 -11.64
N ARG A 3 1.87 10.81 -12.92
CA ARG A 3 2.59 12.00 -13.39
C ARG A 3 2.12 13.28 -12.70
N ALA A 4 0.81 13.50 -12.59
CA ALA A 4 0.22 14.65 -11.89
C ALA A 4 0.68 14.72 -10.43
N LEU A 5 0.70 13.58 -9.73
CA LEU A 5 1.19 13.52 -8.36
C LEU A 5 2.68 13.87 -8.26
N ARG A 6 3.52 13.27 -9.10
CA ARG A 6 4.98 13.44 -9.03
C ARG A 6 5.45 14.81 -9.48
N GLU A 7 4.87 15.35 -10.56
CA GLU A 7 5.33 16.61 -11.16
C GLU A 7 4.78 17.83 -10.43
N TYR A 8 3.61 17.71 -9.79
CA TYR A 8 2.92 18.84 -9.17
C TYR A 8 2.59 18.61 -7.70
N ALA A 9 1.80 17.58 -7.36
CA ALA A 9 1.31 17.44 -5.99
C ALA A 9 2.45 17.25 -4.97
N PHE A 10 3.49 16.48 -5.29
CA PHE A 10 4.61 16.20 -4.41
C PHE A 10 5.85 17.07 -4.71
N ASN A 11 5.79 17.91 -5.74
CA ASN A 11 6.85 18.84 -6.07
C ASN A 11 6.56 20.21 -5.44
N LYS A 12 7.27 20.54 -4.35
CA LYS A 12 7.07 21.81 -3.62
C LYS A 12 7.21 23.04 -4.52
N LEU A 13 8.13 23.02 -5.48
CA LEU A 13 8.41 24.15 -6.36
C LEU A 13 7.33 24.35 -7.42
N ARG A 14 6.71 23.26 -7.89
CA ARG A 14 5.76 23.30 -9.01
C ARG A 14 4.31 23.15 -8.59
N ARG A 15 4.02 22.94 -7.30
CA ARG A 15 2.66 22.64 -6.80
C ARG A 15 1.63 23.70 -7.18
N SER A 16 1.99 24.99 -7.13
CA SER A 16 1.13 26.11 -7.51
C SER A 16 0.97 26.28 -9.02
N GLU A 17 1.84 25.66 -9.81
CA GLU A 17 1.90 25.80 -11.28
C GLU A 17 1.14 24.68 -12.02
N ALA A 18 0.37 23.86 -11.30
CA ALA A 18 -0.40 22.77 -11.90
C ALA A 18 -1.39 23.31 -12.94
N PRO A 19 -1.34 22.88 -14.22
CA PRO A 19 -2.32 23.26 -15.24
C PRO A 19 -3.76 22.90 -14.83
N PRO A 20 -4.79 23.54 -15.41
CA PRO A 20 -6.18 23.26 -15.10
C PRO A 20 -6.54 21.77 -15.15
N GLU A 21 -6.12 21.02 -16.18
CA GLU A 21 -6.43 19.59 -16.27
C GLU A 21 -5.76 18.76 -15.16
N VAL A 22 -4.55 19.14 -14.77
CA VAL A 22 -3.82 18.50 -13.67
C VAL A 22 -4.51 18.79 -12.34
N ARG A 23 -4.98 20.01 -12.11
CA ARG A 23 -5.75 20.36 -10.90
C ARG A 23 -7.03 19.54 -10.78
N THR A 24 -7.74 19.32 -11.88
CA THR A 24 -8.92 18.45 -11.91
C THR A 24 -8.57 17.03 -11.51
N ILE A 25 -7.50 16.46 -12.07
CA ILE A 25 -7.00 15.13 -11.70
C ILE A 25 -6.65 15.07 -10.21
N LEU A 26 -5.93 16.07 -9.69
CA LEU A 26 -5.51 16.11 -8.28
C LEU A 26 -6.71 16.27 -7.33
N SER A 27 -7.71 17.07 -7.69
CA SER A 27 -8.96 17.19 -6.94
C SER A 27 -9.73 15.88 -6.89
N TRP A 28 -9.83 15.17 -8.03
CA TRP A 28 -10.42 13.85 -8.07
C TRP A 28 -9.64 12.86 -7.18
N ILE A 29 -8.30 12.84 -7.25
CA ILE A 29 -7.48 11.99 -6.39
C ILE A 29 -7.73 12.31 -4.91
N GLY A 30 -7.76 13.59 -4.53
CA GLY A 30 -7.99 14.01 -3.15
C GLY A 30 -9.33 13.53 -2.61
N ARG A 31 -10.40 13.61 -3.41
CA ARG A 31 -11.74 13.10 -3.04
C ARG A 31 -11.82 11.58 -2.93
N ASN A 32 -11.01 10.87 -3.72
CA ASN A 32 -10.99 9.40 -3.76
C ASN A 32 -9.86 8.80 -2.92
N SER A 33 -9.16 9.61 -2.12
CA SER A 33 -8.10 9.16 -1.22
C SER A 33 -8.57 9.26 0.22
N LEU A 34 -8.41 8.16 0.98
CA LEU A 34 -8.70 8.18 2.41
C LEU A 34 -7.60 8.98 3.16
N PRO A 35 -7.97 9.86 4.10
CA PRO A 35 -7.02 10.52 4.98
C PRO A 35 -6.19 9.49 5.74
N VAL A 36 -4.89 9.75 5.90
CA VAL A 36 -3.99 8.84 6.62
C VAL A 36 -4.43 8.66 8.08
N SER A 37 -4.92 9.72 8.72
CA SER A 37 -5.46 9.67 10.10
C SER A 37 -6.71 8.82 10.25
N ALA A 38 -7.50 8.62 9.18
CA ALA A 38 -8.67 7.76 9.20
C ALA A 38 -8.32 6.26 9.06
N ARG A 39 -7.03 5.91 8.94
CA ARG A 39 -6.55 4.55 8.67
C ARG A 39 -5.95 3.83 9.89
N GLU A 40 -6.45 4.10 11.08
CA GLU A 40 -6.13 3.31 12.28
C GLU A 40 -6.96 2.00 12.37
N ASP A 41 -7.25 1.36 11.24
CA ASP A 41 -7.90 0.05 11.16
C ASP A 41 -7.02 -0.91 10.35
N THR A 42 -6.68 -2.04 10.95
CA THR A 42 -5.86 -3.11 10.36
C THR A 42 -6.39 -3.56 9.00
N LYS A 43 -7.71 -3.55 8.76
CA LYS A 43 -8.31 -3.92 7.46
C LYS A 43 -7.81 -3.04 6.31
N HIS A 44 -7.60 -1.75 6.55
CA HIS A 44 -7.07 -0.84 5.53
C HIS A 44 -5.59 -1.11 5.25
N VAL A 45 -4.83 -1.50 6.28
CA VAL A 45 -3.44 -1.89 6.11
C VAL A 45 -3.34 -3.17 5.29
N ASP A 46 -4.15 -4.18 5.61
CA ASP A 46 -4.19 -5.43 4.86
C ASP A 46 -4.58 -5.22 3.41
N ALA A 47 -5.58 -4.38 3.15
CA ALA A 47 -5.99 -4.02 1.78
C ALA A 47 -4.85 -3.33 1.01
N VAL A 48 -4.08 -2.44 1.66
CA VAL A 48 -2.92 -1.80 1.03
C VAL A 48 -1.82 -2.82 0.75
N LEU A 49 -1.53 -3.72 1.71
CA LEU A 49 -0.51 -4.75 1.52
C LEU A 49 -0.89 -5.72 0.40
N HIS A 50 -2.15 -6.13 0.33
CA HIS A 50 -2.68 -6.94 -0.76
C HIS A 50 -2.55 -6.23 -2.12
N ALA A 51 -2.87 -4.93 -2.18
CA ALA A 51 -2.72 -4.14 -3.40
C ALA A 51 -1.25 -3.97 -3.84
N LEU A 52 -0.26 -4.15 -2.96
CA LEU A 52 1.15 -4.19 -3.35
C LEU A 52 1.54 -5.55 -3.96
N ASP A 53 0.88 -6.62 -3.54
CA ASP A 53 1.16 -7.98 -3.99
C ASP A 53 0.59 -8.25 -5.40
N ILE A 54 -0.33 -7.41 -5.89
CA ILE A 54 -1.03 -7.55 -7.17
C ILE A 54 -0.73 -6.36 -8.09
N ARG A 55 -0.44 -6.65 -9.36
CA ARG A 55 -0.25 -5.66 -10.42
C ARG A 55 -1.60 -5.21 -10.99
N LEU A 56 -1.59 -4.12 -11.77
CA LEU A 56 -2.82 -3.58 -12.38
C LEU A 56 -3.46 -4.52 -13.40
N ASP A 57 -2.69 -5.44 -13.98
CA ASP A 57 -3.14 -6.51 -14.86
C ASP A 57 -3.73 -7.71 -14.10
N GLY A 58 -3.70 -7.70 -12.76
CA GLY A 58 -4.22 -8.76 -11.90
C GLY A 58 -3.18 -9.82 -11.54
N ASP A 59 -2.00 -9.79 -12.16
CA ASP A 59 -0.94 -10.76 -11.90
C ASP A 59 -0.16 -10.43 -10.62
N PRO A 60 0.50 -11.43 -10.00
CA PRO A 60 1.38 -11.18 -8.87
C PRO A 60 2.51 -10.20 -9.21
N SER A 61 2.77 -9.27 -8.29
CA SER A 61 3.95 -8.40 -8.33
C SER A 61 5.22 -9.22 -8.12
N ALA A 62 6.32 -8.81 -8.78
CA ALA A 62 7.62 -9.43 -8.55
C ALA A 62 8.03 -9.32 -7.08
N ALA A 63 8.60 -10.38 -6.52
CA ALA A 63 8.98 -10.43 -5.10
C ALA A 63 9.96 -9.30 -4.69
N SER A 64 10.84 -8.88 -5.61
CA SER A 64 11.76 -7.75 -5.39
C SER A 64 11.03 -6.42 -5.29
N SER A 65 10.02 -6.20 -6.12
CA SER A 65 9.11 -5.05 -6.04
C SER A 65 8.39 -5.07 -4.70
N VAL A 66 7.63 -6.13 -4.39
CA VAL A 66 6.84 -6.22 -3.15
C VAL A 66 7.68 -5.88 -1.91
N ARG A 67 8.91 -6.41 -1.82
CA ARG A 67 9.84 -6.07 -0.72
C ARG A 67 10.22 -4.60 -0.69
N ARG A 68 10.52 -4.01 -1.85
CA ARG A 68 10.83 -2.58 -1.98
C ARG A 68 9.65 -1.71 -1.58
N GLU A 69 8.45 -1.99 -2.09
CA GLU A 69 7.26 -1.20 -1.77
C GLU A 69 6.87 -1.32 -0.28
N ARG A 70 6.92 -2.52 0.31
CA ARG A 70 6.72 -2.70 1.76
C ARG A 70 7.73 -1.92 2.59
N ARG A 71 8.99 -1.86 2.17
CA ARG A 71 10.02 -1.04 2.84
C ARG A 71 9.67 0.45 2.77
N ILE A 72 9.27 0.95 1.60
CA ILE A 72 8.86 2.35 1.42
C ILE A 72 7.64 2.67 2.28
N LEU A 73 6.64 1.78 2.31
CA LEU A 73 5.44 1.95 3.13
C LEU A 73 5.78 2.04 4.62
N ASN A 74 6.67 1.18 5.13
CA ASN A 74 7.11 1.24 6.52
C ASN A 74 7.82 2.56 6.85
N VAL A 75 8.68 3.06 5.96
CA VAL A 75 9.33 4.38 6.13
C VAL A 75 8.27 5.50 6.16
N ALA A 76 7.27 5.44 5.28
CA ALA A 76 6.20 6.43 5.23
C ALA A 76 5.35 6.43 6.51
N ILE A 77 4.95 5.27 7.03
CA ILE A 77 4.16 5.17 8.27
C ILE A 77 4.97 5.66 9.47
N ARG A 78 6.24 5.27 9.58
CA ARG A 78 7.14 5.82 10.63
C ARG A 78 7.25 7.33 10.57
N TYR A 79 7.30 7.91 9.37
CA TYR A 79 7.29 9.36 9.21
C TYR A 79 5.96 9.98 9.64
N ALA A 80 4.82 9.39 9.25
CA ALA A 80 3.49 9.86 9.66
C ALA A 80 3.31 9.86 11.19
N ILE A 81 3.83 8.85 11.89
CA ILE A 81 3.84 8.79 13.36
C ILE A 81 4.71 9.91 13.95
N ARG A 82 5.91 10.15 13.40
CA ARG A 82 6.76 11.28 13.84
C ARG A 82 6.08 12.64 13.65
N GLN A 83 5.23 12.78 12.64
CA GLN A 83 4.41 13.97 12.40
C GLN A 83 3.10 13.99 13.21
N LYS A 84 2.86 13.00 14.08
CA LYS A 84 1.64 12.85 14.88
C LYS A 84 0.35 12.77 14.06
N VAL A 85 0.46 12.33 12.79
CA VAL A 85 -0.69 12.07 11.90
C VAL A 85 -1.28 10.68 12.16
N LEU A 86 -0.44 9.75 12.64
CA LEU A 86 -0.82 8.42 13.09
C LEU A 86 -0.29 8.20 14.50
N THR A 87 -1.03 7.44 15.30
CA THR A 87 -0.64 7.12 16.68
C THR A 87 0.22 5.86 16.75
N ILE A 88 -0.12 4.85 15.93
CA ILE A 88 0.51 3.53 15.96
C ILE A 88 0.89 3.03 14.57
N ASN A 89 1.92 2.17 14.50
CA ASN A 89 2.27 1.47 13.28
C ASN A 89 1.51 0.14 13.24
N LEU A 90 0.53 0.05 12.35
CA LEU A 90 -0.31 -1.13 12.14
C LEU A 90 0.28 -2.13 11.13
N LEU A 91 1.48 -1.89 10.59
CA LEU A 91 2.12 -2.86 9.71
C LEU A 91 2.51 -4.13 10.48
N PRO A 92 2.31 -5.32 9.88
CA PRO A 92 2.78 -6.59 10.45
C PRO A 92 4.29 -6.52 10.77
N LYS A 93 4.66 -6.96 11.97
CA LYS A 93 6.06 -6.95 12.42
C LYS A 93 6.70 -8.29 12.05
N GLY A 94 7.38 -8.32 10.91
CA GLY A 94 8.24 -9.44 10.52
C GLY A 94 7.68 -10.30 9.39
N LYS A 95 8.39 -11.39 9.07
CA LYS A 95 8.02 -12.30 7.97
C LYS A 95 6.80 -13.16 8.29
N GLU A 96 6.47 -13.36 9.57
CA GLU A 96 5.53 -14.40 10.00
C GLU A 96 4.08 -13.92 10.04
N GLU A 97 3.82 -12.66 10.40
CA GLU A 97 2.46 -12.10 10.49
C GLU A 97 1.85 -11.74 9.13
N GLY A 98 2.65 -11.66 8.07
CA GLY A 98 2.20 -11.30 6.71
C GLY A 98 2.61 -12.30 5.63
N ALA A 99 3.17 -13.46 6.01
CA ALA A 99 3.35 -14.55 5.07
C ALA A 99 1.97 -15.08 4.69
N ALA A 100 1.71 -15.22 3.39
CA ALA A 100 0.65 -16.11 2.93
C ALA A 100 0.82 -17.45 3.67
N PRO A 101 -0.27 -18.05 4.18
CA PRO A 101 -0.17 -19.33 4.87
C PRO A 101 0.65 -20.26 3.99
N LYS A 102 1.71 -20.86 4.55
CA LYS A 102 2.45 -21.92 3.86
C LYS A 102 1.36 -22.89 3.39
N VAL A 103 1.17 -22.98 2.07
CA VAL A 103 0.19 -23.89 1.49
C VAL A 103 0.47 -25.23 2.14
N ALA A 104 -0.47 -25.67 3.00
CA ALA A 104 -0.39 -26.99 3.56
C ALA A 104 -0.32 -27.92 2.35
N GLU A 105 0.76 -28.69 2.29
CA GLU A 105 0.97 -29.76 1.34
C GLU A 105 -0.38 -30.44 1.10
N ALA A 106 -0.83 -30.44 -0.15
CA ALA A 106 -2.16 -30.92 -0.50
C ALA A 106 -2.27 -32.37 -0.02
N VAL A 107 -2.94 -32.59 1.11
CA VAL A 107 -3.21 -33.93 1.61
C VAL A 107 -4.18 -34.57 0.64
N ASP A 108 -3.66 -35.49 -0.18
CA ASP A 108 -4.48 -36.36 -1.00
C ASP A 108 -5.39 -37.18 -0.09
N LYS A 109 -6.70 -37.01 -0.25
CA LYS A 109 -7.72 -37.75 0.52
C LYS A 109 -7.61 -39.27 0.34
N ARG A 110 -6.86 -39.76 -0.65
CA ARG A 110 -6.55 -41.19 -0.82
C ARG A 110 -5.49 -41.73 0.14
N SER A 111 -4.77 -40.87 0.84
CA SER A 111 -3.78 -41.28 1.85
C SER A 111 -4.39 -41.62 3.21
N LEU A 112 -5.70 -41.43 3.39
CA LEU A 112 -6.40 -41.90 4.58
C LEU A 112 -6.90 -43.34 4.31
N LEU A 113 -6.03 -44.30 4.59
CA LEU A 113 -6.40 -45.72 4.66
C LEU A 113 -7.32 -45.93 5.88
N ASN A 114 -8.40 -46.67 5.66
CA ASN A 114 -9.27 -47.24 6.70
C ASN A 114 -8.51 -48.21 7.60
#